data_AF-A0A8J3Y0K9-F1
#
_entry.id   AF-A0A8J3Y0K9-F1
#
_cell.length_a   1.000
_cell.length_b   1.000
_cell.length_c   1.000
_cell.angle_alpha   90.00
_cell.angle_beta   90.00
_cell.angle_gamma   90.00
#
_symmetry.space_group_name_H-M   'P 1'
#
loop_
_entity.id
_entity.type
_entity.pdbx_description
1 polymer ?
#
loop_
_entity_poly.entity_id
_entity_poly.type
_entity_poly.pdbx_seq_one_letter_code
_entity_poly.pdbx_strand_id
1 'polypeptide(L)'
;MVRFTTDPQGVRWVVERVEWSGTCTILVLPAPDGPKSTAVAVHEVFAPLGIGAELHSAEFPLVALSVPPDADLSAVKALLD
;
A
#
# COMPACT_ATOMS: atom_id res chain seq x y z
N MET A 1 14.95 -3.74 -4.14
CA MET A 1 15.69 -5.02 -4.11
C MET A 1 16.05 -5.38 -2.67
N VAL A 2 15.95 -6.66 -2.32
CA VAL A 2 16.28 -7.17 -0.97
C VAL A 2 17.20 -8.37 -1.06
N ARG A 3 18.04 -8.56 -0.05
CA ARG A 3 18.75 -9.83 0.20
C ARG A 3 17.87 -10.69 1.09
N PHE A 4 17.87 -12.00 0.84
CA PHE A 4 17.19 -12.97 1.70
C PHE A 4 18.13 -14.12 2.07
N THR A 5 17.82 -14.80 3.18
CA THR A 5 18.35 -16.12 3.53
C THR A 5 17.25 -17.17 3.33
N THR A 6 17.64 -18.44 3.18
CA THR A 6 16.70 -19.56 3.08
C THR A 6 16.83 -20.43 4.32
N ASP A 7 15.72 -20.70 5.00
CA ASP A 7 15.72 -21.58 6.18
C ASP A 7 15.76 -23.08 5.79
N PRO A 8 15.93 -24.01 6.75
CA PRO A 8 15.95 -25.45 6.46
C PRO A 8 14.69 -26.00 5.77
N GLN A 9 13.56 -25.28 5.86
CA GLN A 9 12.29 -25.62 5.24
C GLN A 9 12.16 -25.02 3.83
N GLY A 10 13.15 -24.27 3.36
CA GLY A 10 13.16 -23.64 2.04
C GLY A 10 12.48 -22.27 2.00
N VAL A 11 12.03 -21.73 3.14
CA VAL A 11 11.37 -20.41 3.21
C VAL A 11 12.41 -19.31 3.12
N ARG A 12 12.13 -18.28 2.33
CA ARG A 12 13.01 -17.14 2.10
C ARG A 12 12.67 -15.98 3.04
N TRP A 13 13.62 -15.59 3.88
CA TRP A 13 13.48 -14.52 4.85
C TRP A 13 14.32 -13.32 4.44
N VAL A 14 13.70 -12.14 4.35
CA VAL A 14 14.41 -10.88 4.07
C VAL A 14 15.35 -10.55 5.21
N VAL A 15 16.60 -10.19 4.89
CA VAL A 15 17.62 -9.81 5.88
C VAL A 15 18.17 -8.40 5.68
N GLU A 16 18.04 -7.84 4.49
CA GLU A 16 18.62 -6.54 4.15
C GLU A 16 17.89 -5.91 2.96
N ARG A 17 17.70 -4.58 3.01
CA ARG A 17 17.32 -3.79 1.84
C ARG A 17 18.59 -3.39 1.08
N VAL A 18 18.72 -3.87 -0.16
CA VAL A 18 19.85 -3.54 -1.02
C VAL A 18 19.60 -2.25 -1.81
N GLU A 19 18.36 -2.07 -2.27
CA GLU A 19 17.98 -0.93 -3.09
C GLU A 19 16.51 -0.59 -2.87
N TRP A 20 16.19 0.69 -2.80
CA TRP A 20 14.81 1.17 -2.75
C TRP A 20 14.28 1.44 -4.16
N SER A 21 13.06 1.02 -4.45
CA SER A 21 12.43 1.23 -5.77
C SER A 21 11.93 2.66 -6.00
N GLY A 22 11.97 3.52 -4.98
CA GLY A 22 11.29 4.82 -5.00
C GLY A 22 9.79 4.74 -4.69
N THR A 23 9.19 3.56 -4.75
CA THR A 23 7.77 3.35 -4.40
C THR A 23 7.56 3.52 -2.90
N CYS A 24 6.51 4.24 -2.53
CA CYS A 24 6.02 4.38 -1.16
C CYS A 24 4.74 3.55 -0.99
N THR A 25 4.65 2.75 0.06
CA THR A 25 3.42 2.06 0.44
C THR A 25 2.71 2.85 1.54
N ILE A 26 1.45 3.24 1.28
CA ILE A 26 0.59 3.86 2.29
C ILE A 26 -0.51 2.87 2.64
N LEU A 27 -0.69 2.60 3.92
CA LEU A 27 -1.73 1.72 4.42
C LEU A 27 -2.93 2.59 4.87
N VAL A 28 -4.08 2.36 4.24
CA VAL A 28 -5.33 3.06 4.56
C VAL A 28 -6.27 2.09 5.23
N LEU A 29 -6.71 2.45 6.44
CA LEU A 29 -7.80 1.78 7.14
C LEU A 29 -9.06 2.64 7.02
N PRO A 30 -10.06 2.23 6.22
CA PRO A 30 -11.33 2.96 6.14
C PRO A 30 -12.03 2.96 7.49
N ALA A 31 -12.59 4.10 7.87
CA ALA A 31 -13.49 4.17 9.02
C ALA A 31 -14.75 3.33 8.71
N PRO A 32 -15.17 2.38 9.58
CA PRO A 32 -16.29 1.47 9.29
C PRO A 32 -17.61 2.18 8.96
N ASP A 33 -17.90 3.29 9.63
CA ASP A 33 -19.12 4.08 9.45
C ASP A 33 -18.91 5.32 8.59
N GLY A 34 -17.75 5.41 7.92
CA GLY A 34 -17.41 6.53 7.05
C GLY A 34 -18.08 6.44 5.67
N PRO A 35 -18.19 7.56 4.95
CA PRO A 35 -18.76 7.59 3.59
C PRO A 35 -17.94 6.78 2.56
N LYS A 36 -16.74 6.31 2.94
CA LYS A 36 -15.80 5.55 2.12
C LYS A 36 -15.29 4.32 2.85
N SER A 37 -16.20 3.57 3.48
CA SER A 37 -15.87 2.47 4.39
C SER A 37 -15.41 1.17 3.70
N THR A 38 -15.43 1.11 2.37
CA THR A 38 -15.05 -0.09 1.61
C THR A 38 -13.72 0.09 0.89
N ALA A 39 -13.02 -1.02 0.66
CA ALA A 39 -11.79 -0.99 -0.13
C ALA A 39 -12.01 -0.48 -1.56
N VAL A 40 -13.18 -0.77 -2.15
CA VAL A 40 -13.58 -0.23 -3.46
C VAL A 40 -13.72 1.28 -3.41
N ALA A 41 -14.39 1.83 -2.39
CA ALA A 41 -14.52 3.28 -2.23
C ALA A 41 -13.17 3.98 -2.01
N VAL A 42 -12.23 3.33 -1.30
CA VAL A 42 -10.85 3.82 -1.21
C VAL A 42 -10.19 3.82 -2.58
N HIS A 43 -10.27 2.73 -3.34
CA HIS A 43 -9.68 2.67 -4.67
C HIS A 43 -10.22 3.79 -5.59
N GLU A 44 -11.53 4.03 -5.58
CA GLU A 44 -12.17 5.09 -6.37
C GLU A 44 -11.68 6.51 -6.02
N VAL A 45 -11.33 6.76 -4.75
CA VAL A 45 -10.74 8.06 -4.35
C VAL A 45 -9.38 8.29 -4.96
N PHE A 46 -8.54 7.25 -5.00
CA PHE A 46 -7.15 7.37 -5.44
C PHE A 46 -6.96 7.10 -6.94
N ALA A 47 -7.94 6.50 -7.62
CA ALA A 47 -7.90 6.22 -9.05
C ALA A 47 -7.57 7.44 -9.94
N PRO A 48 -8.08 8.67 -9.67
CA PRO A 48 -7.71 9.85 -10.45
C PRO A 48 -6.22 10.23 -10.37
N LEU A 49 -5.50 9.79 -9.34
CA LEU A 49 -4.07 10.00 -9.19
C LEU A 49 -3.24 8.89 -9.86
N GLY A 50 -3.87 7.90 -10.49
CA GLY A 50 -3.19 6.76 -11.12
C GLY A 50 -2.53 5.80 -10.11
N ILE A 51 -2.95 5.84 -8.84
CA ILE A 51 -2.36 5.04 -7.76
C ILE A 51 -3.12 3.71 -7.63
N GLY A 52 -2.36 2.62 -7.73
CA GLY A 52 -2.89 1.28 -7.50
C GLY A 52 -3.23 1.05 -6.02
N ALA A 53 -4.32 0.32 -5.77
CA ALA A 53 -4.76 -0.06 -4.44
C ALA A 53 -5.01 -1.57 -4.39
N GLU A 54 -4.39 -2.25 -3.42
CA GLU A 54 -4.55 -3.69 -3.21
C GLU A 54 -5.17 -3.95 -1.84
N LEU A 55 -6.13 -4.89 -1.76
CA LEU A 55 -6.68 -5.35 -0.49
C LEU A 55 -5.66 -6.26 0.19
N HIS A 56 -5.30 -5.97 1.43
CA HIS A 56 -4.28 -6.73 2.14
C HIS A 56 -4.86 -7.82 3.07
N SER A 57 -6.09 -7.66 3.58
CA SER A 57 -6.75 -8.65 4.45
C SER A 57 -8.28 -8.57 4.37
N ALA A 58 -8.95 -9.72 4.51
CA ALA A 58 -10.40 -9.78 4.64
C ALA A 58 -10.87 -9.54 6.09
N GLU A 59 -10.01 -9.79 7.08
CA GLU A 59 -10.29 -9.63 8.51
C GLU A 59 -10.04 -8.18 8.97
N PHE A 60 -9.14 -7.49 8.30
CA PHE A 60 -8.89 -6.06 8.47
C PHE A 60 -8.99 -5.42 7.09
N PRO A 61 -9.94 -4.51 6.82
CA PRO A 61 -10.13 -3.91 5.49
C PRO A 61 -9.03 -2.88 5.17
N LEU A 62 -7.78 -3.29 5.32
CA LEU A 62 -6.59 -2.49 5.09
C LEU A 62 -6.29 -2.49 3.60
N VAL A 63 -6.21 -1.29 3.04
CA VAL A 63 -5.90 -1.07 1.64
C VAL A 63 -4.46 -0.59 1.54
N ALA A 64 -3.65 -1.31 0.78
CA ALA A 64 -2.28 -0.92 0.47
C ALA A 64 -2.25 -0.11 -0.83
N LEU A 65 -1.91 1.17 -0.72
CA LEU A 65 -1.67 2.04 -1.87
C LEU A 65 -0.21 1.89 -2.31
N SER A 66 0.00 1.68 -3.60
CA SER A 66 1.34 1.66 -4.22
C SER A 66 1.60 2.99 -4.92
N VAL A 67 2.29 3.90 -4.22
CA VAL A 67 2.55 5.27 -4.69
C VAL A 67 3.91 5.30 -5.41
N PRO A 68 3.94 5.53 -6.72
CA PRO A 68 5.20 5.60 -7.46
C PRO A 68 6.00 6.86 -7.09
N PRO A 69 7.33 6.87 -7.30
CA PRO A 69 8.22 7.95 -6.86
C PRO A 69 7.90 9.32 -7.48
N ASP A 70 7.23 9.34 -8.63
CA ASP A 70 6.84 10.53 -9.39
C ASP A 70 5.40 10.98 -9.12
N ALA A 71 4.66 10.27 -8.25
CA ALA A 71 3.32 10.68 -7.86
C ALA A 71 3.33 11.98 -7.04
N ASP A 72 2.26 12.76 -7.20
CA ASP A 72 2.01 13.92 -6.35
C ASP A 72 1.59 13.48 -4.94
N LEU A 73 2.58 13.29 -4.07
CA LEU A 73 2.35 12.89 -2.68
C LEU A 73 1.54 13.93 -1.89
N SER A 74 1.57 15.21 -2.30
CA SER A 74 0.75 16.24 -1.66
C SER A 74 -0.73 16.04 -2.00
N ALA A 75 -1.05 15.73 -3.26
CA ALA A 75 -2.41 15.38 -3.66
C ALA A 75 -2.90 14.09 -2.97
N VAL A 76 -2.03 13.09 -2.81
CA VAL A 76 -2.35 11.87 -2.05
C VAL A 76 -2.71 12.20 -0.61
N LYS A 77 -1.88 13.01 0.05
CA LYS A 77 -2.13 13.39 1.45
C LYS A 77 -3.41 14.21 1.59
N ALA A 78 -3.71 15.10 0.66
CA ALA A 78 -4.94 15.90 0.68
C ALA A 78 -6.22 15.07 0.57
N LEU A 79 -6.16 13.84 0.04
CA LEU A 79 -7.30 12.91 0.01
C LEU A 79 -7.43 12.08 1.30
N LEU A 80 -6.47 12.18 2.22
CA LEU A 80 -6.46 11.50 3.53
C LEU A 80 -6.87 12.41 4.69
N ASP A 81 -6.86 13.73 4.49
CA ASP A 81 -7.31 14.74 5.46
C ASP A 81 -8.85 14.87 5.46
#